data_AF-A0A7S4SSR7-F1
#
_entry.id   AF-A0A7S4SSR7-F1
#
_cell.length_a   1.000
_cell.length_b   1.000
_cell.length_c   1.000
_cell.angle_alpha   90.00
_cell.angle_beta   90.00
_cell.angle_gamma   90.00
#
_symmetry.space_group_name_H-M   'P 1'
#
loop_
_entity.id
_entity.type
_entity.pdbx_description
1 polymer ?
#
loop_
_entity_poly.entity_id
_entity_poly.type
_entity_poly.pdbx_seq_one_letter_code
_entity_poly.pdbx_strand_id
1 'polypeptide(L)'
;PFWLKLPNLLRPPSGLLSPAIMSDVDMPEVHNDMGDEMSDDGMGGDYNPPPELPEGVTKEITKVGEGWKKPKAGDEVTVHYVGTLAADGSEFDSSRGRGEPFVFTLGQGSVIKGWDVGVATMKKGELAKFTLAPEFAYGESGSPPKIPANASLVFEIELLSWLSKDDLFQDGGAIKTVLKEGTGWTKPNDGDEVRISVKCTAKDGSVVDERSGLDYTIGSGA
;
A
#
# COMPACT_ATOMS: atom_id res chain seq x y z
N PRO A 1 32.62 35.84 -19.71
CA PRO A 1 32.42 36.94 -20.68
C PRO A 1 31.26 36.64 -21.65
N PHE A 2 30.14 37.37 -21.46
CA PHE A 2 29.06 37.70 -22.43
C PHE A 2 28.29 36.55 -23.12
N TRP A 3 26.98 36.29 -22.92
CA TRP A 3 25.72 37.08 -23.01
C TRP A 3 25.46 37.80 -24.34
N LEU A 4 24.37 37.43 -25.02
CA LEU A 4 23.43 38.27 -25.81
C LEU A 4 22.17 37.40 -26.06
N LYS A 5 20.93 37.69 -25.62
CA LYS A 5 20.02 38.86 -25.62
C LYS A 5 18.89 38.66 -26.64
N LEU A 6 17.68 38.56 -26.09
CA LEU A 6 16.38 38.80 -26.72
C LEU A 6 16.23 40.27 -27.16
N PRO A 7 15.29 40.56 -28.08
CA PRO A 7 14.55 41.81 -28.09
C PRO A 7 13.07 41.63 -27.70
N ASN A 8 12.54 42.73 -27.20
CA ASN A 8 11.30 42.92 -26.44
C ASN A 8 10.28 43.74 -27.29
N LEU A 9 9.10 44.03 -26.73
CA LEU A 9 8.12 45.11 -27.08
C LEU A 9 7.02 44.75 -28.11
N LEU A 10 5.71 45.01 -27.96
CA LEU A 10 4.89 45.88 -27.09
C LEU A 10 3.40 45.41 -27.04
N ARG A 11 2.69 45.73 -25.95
CA ARG A 11 1.20 45.73 -25.81
C ARG A 11 0.59 47.05 -26.32
N PRO A 12 -0.73 47.07 -26.59
CA PRO A 12 -1.58 48.20 -26.16
C PRO A 12 -2.94 47.70 -25.57
N PRO A 13 -3.94 48.54 -25.18
CA PRO A 13 -4.43 48.63 -23.80
C PRO A 13 -5.93 48.28 -23.60
N SER A 14 -6.37 48.39 -22.34
CA SER A 14 -7.69 48.16 -21.72
C SER A 14 -8.90 48.93 -22.28
N GLY A 15 -10.11 48.34 -22.21
CA GLY A 15 -11.39 49.05 -22.30
C GLY A 15 -12.64 48.12 -22.31
N LEU A 16 -13.59 48.41 -21.42
CA LEU A 16 -14.86 47.70 -21.16
C LEU A 16 -15.95 47.90 -22.25
N LEU A 17 -16.92 46.96 -22.30
CA LEU A 17 -18.40 47.13 -22.31
C LEU A 17 -19.13 46.20 -23.33
N SER A 18 -20.05 45.38 -22.82
CA SER A 18 -21.25 44.80 -23.50
C SER A 18 -22.29 45.91 -23.79
N PRO A 19 -23.37 45.77 -24.62
CA PRO A 19 -24.24 44.58 -24.78
C PRO A 19 -24.98 44.32 -26.15
N ALA A 20 -25.70 43.19 -26.20
CA ALA A 20 -27.01 42.91 -26.86
C ALA A 20 -27.15 42.56 -28.37
N ILE A 21 -27.73 41.36 -28.60
CA ILE A 21 -28.81 40.87 -29.53
C ILE A 21 -28.70 41.16 -31.05
N MET A 22 -29.21 40.41 -32.04
CA MET A 22 -30.12 39.26 -32.30
C MET A 22 -29.80 38.86 -33.78
N SER A 23 -30.00 37.66 -34.32
CA SER A 23 -31.29 37.01 -34.61
C SER A 23 -31.08 35.67 -35.33
N ASP A 24 -31.77 34.65 -34.84
CA ASP A 24 -32.59 33.67 -35.57
C ASP A 24 -32.02 32.87 -36.75
N VAL A 25 -31.72 31.58 -36.49
CA VAL A 25 -31.99 30.50 -37.44
C VAL A 25 -32.67 29.35 -36.70
N ASP A 26 -33.80 28.95 -37.28
CA ASP A 26 -34.84 27.99 -36.90
C ASP A 26 -34.33 26.61 -36.45
N MET A 27 -34.85 26.11 -35.31
CA MET A 27 -34.67 24.73 -34.82
C MET A 27 -35.88 23.88 -35.25
N PRO A 28 -35.71 22.73 -35.92
CA PRO A 28 -36.78 21.76 -36.00
C PRO A 28 -36.87 20.93 -34.71
N GLU A 29 -38.11 20.80 -34.21
CA GLU A 29 -38.52 19.95 -33.10
C GLU A 29 -38.19 18.47 -33.37
N VAL A 30 -37.47 17.83 -32.46
CA VAL A 30 -37.38 16.37 -32.38
C VAL A 30 -38.39 15.87 -31.36
N HIS A 31 -39.42 15.20 -31.86
CA HIS A 31 -40.37 14.41 -31.10
C HIS A 31 -39.64 13.26 -30.38
N ASN A 32 -39.88 13.14 -29.08
CA ASN A 32 -39.56 11.95 -28.28
C ASN A 32 -40.62 10.88 -28.57
N ASP A 33 -40.22 9.74 -29.14
CA ASP A 33 -40.82 8.44 -28.81
C ASP A 33 -39.93 7.28 -29.30
N MET A 34 -40.07 6.15 -28.61
CA MET A 34 -39.55 4.81 -28.88
C MET A 34 -38.16 4.50 -28.29
N GLY A 35 -38.24 3.86 -27.12
CA GLY A 35 -37.14 3.10 -26.59
C GLY A 35 -36.79 1.91 -27.48
N ASP A 36 -35.51 1.59 -27.49
CA ASP A 36 -35.01 0.25 -27.65
C ASP A 36 -33.78 0.10 -26.74
N GLU A 37 -33.73 -1.07 -26.13
CA GLU A 37 -32.88 -1.50 -25.04
C GLU A 37 -31.38 -1.29 -25.32
N MET A 38 -30.72 -0.43 -24.54
CA MET A 38 -29.27 -0.54 -24.36
C MET A 38 -29.03 -1.52 -23.22
N SER A 39 -28.56 -2.71 -23.60
CA SER A 39 -28.14 -3.77 -22.69
C SER A 39 -27.10 -3.25 -21.70
N ASP A 40 -27.48 -3.38 -20.43
CA ASP A 40 -26.67 -3.27 -19.23
C ASP A 40 -25.50 -4.27 -19.27
N ASP A 41 -24.36 -3.85 -19.84
CA ASP A 41 -23.09 -4.55 -19.67
C ASP A 41 -22.56 -4.21 -18.28
N GLY A 42 -23.04 -4.98 -17.29
CA GLY A 42 -22.70 -4.86 -15.89
C GLY A 42 -21.19 -4.80 -15.62
N MET A 43 -20.69 -3.61 -15.33
CA MET A 43 -19.43 -3.38 -14.62
C MET A 43 -19.72 -3.08 -13.13
N GLY A 44 -20.49 -3.97 -12.50
CA GLY A 44 -20.57 -4.09 -11.04
C GLY A 44 -19.34 -4.82 -10.51
N GLY A 45 -18.15 -4.25 -10.72
CA GLY A 45 -16.97 -4.70 -9.99
C GLY A 45 -17.12 -4.24 -8.54
N ASP A 46 -17.17 -5.18 -7.60
CA ASP A 46 -17.21 -4.94 -6.16
C ASP A 46 -16.13 -3.92 -5.76
N TYR A 47 -16.47 -2.63 -5.75
CA TYR A 47 -15.61 -1.58 -5.24
C TYR A 47 -15.64 -1.72 -3.72
N ASN A 48 -14.87 -2.67 -3.21
CA ASN A 48 -14.69 -2.86 -1.78
C ASN A 48 -13.79 -1.72 -1.30
N PRO A 49 -14.30 -0.72 -0.56
CA PRO A 49 -13.45 0.31 -0.01
C PRO A 49 -12.36 -0.34 0.84
N PRO A 50 -11.16 0.26 0.94
CA PRO A 50 -10.13 -0.26 1.84
C PRO A 50 -10.75 -0.47 3.21
N PRO A 51 -10.51 -1.61 3.88
CA PRO A 51 -11.09 -1.86 5.19
C PRO A 51 -10.76 -0.67 6.08
N GLU A 52 -11.80 0.05 6.48
CA GLU A 52 -11.66 1.11 7.46
C GLU A 52 -11.11 0.47 8.73
N LEU A 53 -10.23 1.20 9.42
CA LEU A 53 -9.71 0.71 10.68
C LEU A 53 -10.88 0.46 11.63
N PRO A 54 -10.85 -0.64 12.41
CA PRO A 54 -11.94 -0.93 13.32
C PRO A 54 -12.09 0.18 14.36
N GLU A 55 -13.32 0.35 14.86
CA GLU A 55 -13.57 1.24 15.99
C GLU A 55 -12.63 0.90 17.15
N GLY A 56 -12.01 1.90 17.76
CA GLY A 56 -10.94 1.72 18.76
C GLY A 56 -9.52 1.76 18.19
N VAL A 57 -9.35 1.85 16.86
CA VAL A 57 -8.05 2.10 16.22
C VAL A 57 -8.14 3.34 15.35
N THR A 58 -7.41 4.39 15.73
CA THR A 58 -7.28 5.59 14.89
C THR A 58 -5.88 5.70 14.31
N LYS A 59 -5.78 6.34 13.14
CA LYS A 59 -4.52 6.55 12.43
C LYS A 59 -4.44 7.99 11.94
N GLU A 60 -3.32 8.63 12.22
CA GLU A 60 -2.93 9.93 11.70
C GLU A 60 -1.60 9.80 10.95
N ILE A 61 -1.57 10.16 9.67
CA ILE A 61 -0.34 10.09 8.87
C ILE A 61 0.46 11.37 9.11
N THR A 62 1.66 11.23 9.68
CA THR A 62 2.59 12.34 9.92
C THR A 62 3.60 12.51 8.78
N LYS A 63 3.92 11.42 8.07
CA LYS A 63 4.69 11.45 6.81
C LYS A 63 4.07 10.47 5.82
N VAL A 64 3.70 10.99 4.65
CA VAL A 64 3.13 10.17 3.56
C VAL A 64 4.21 9.22 3.02
N GLY A 65 3.86 7.94 2.88
CA GLY A 65 4.71 6.95 2.24
C GLY A 65 4.65 6.97 0.72
N GLU A 66 5.50 6.16 0.11
CA GLU A 66 5.69 6.08 -1.33
C GLU A 66 4.87 4.94 -1.96
N GLY A 67 4.51 5.12 -3.23
CA GLY A 67 3.77 4.12 -3.99
C GLY A 67 2.33 3.90 -3.53
N TRP A 68 1.77 2.77 -3.94
CA TRP A 68 0.39 2.38 -3.67
C TRP A 68 0.29 0.99 -3.01
N LYS A 69 1.35 0.19 -3.08
CA LYS A 69 1.42 -1.12 -2.42
C LYS A 69 1.46 -0.96 -0.90
N LYS A 70 0.89 -1.95 -0.23
CA LYS A 70 0.86 -2.10 1.22
C LYS A 70 1.23 -3.55 1.57
N PRO A 71 1.82 -3.81 2.73
CA PRO A 71 2.10 -5.18 3.16
C PRO A 71 0.80 -5.95 3.37
N LYS A 72 0.84 -7.25 3.11
CA LYS A 72 -0.29 -8.17 3.27
C LYS A 72 -0.05 -9.13 4.44
N ALA A 73 -1.11 -9.79 4.89
CA ALA A 73 -0.96 -10.85 5.89
C ALA A 73 0.03 -11.92 5.37
N GLY A 74 0.96 -12.34 6.22
CA GLY A 74 2.07 -13.24 5.88
C GLY A 74 3.36 -12.52 5.46
N ASP A 75 3.30 -11.25 5.06
CA ASP A 75 4.50 -10.47 4.74
C ASP A 75 5.35 -10.24 5.99
N GLU A 76 6.66 -10.31 5.82
CA GLU A 76 7.62 -9.95 6.87
C GLU A 76 7.89 -8.46 6.79
N VAL A 77 7.40 -7.69 7.76
CA VAL A 77 7.48 -6.23 7.78
C VAL A 77 8.59 -5.77 8.71
N THR A 78 9.24 -4.66 8.34
CA THR A 78 10.31 -4.03 9.11
C THR A 78 9.90 -2.59 9.46
N VAL A 79 9.89 -2.27 10.75
CA VAL A 79 9.41 -0.98 11.25
C VAL A 79 10.35 -0.35 12.28
N HIS A 80 10.34 0.98 12.35
CA HIS A 80 10.73 1.69 13.57
C HIS A 80 9.48 2.13 14.34
N TYR A 81 9.56 2.18 15.67
CA TYR A 81 8.44 2.66 16.47
C TYR A 81 8.85 3.30 17.80
N VAL A 82 7.92 4.07 18.34
CA VAL A 82 7.90 4.57 19.72
C VAL A 82 6.50 4.31 20.27
N GLY A 83 6.41 3.68 21.44
CA GLY A 83 5.17 3.38 22.15
C GLY A 83 5.07 4.19 23.45
N THR A 84 3.97 4.93 23.59
CA THR A 84 3.67 5.77 24.76
C THR A 84 2.29 5.49 25.34
N LEU A 85 2.11 5.65 26.65
CA LEU A 85 0.78 5.60 27.27
C LEU A 85 -0.05 6.81 26.83
N ALA A 86 -1.31 6.60 26.42
CA ALA A 86 -2.18 7.71 26.02
C ALA A 86 -2.54 8.65 27.19
N ALA A 87 -2.50 8.13 28.42
CA ALA A 87 -2.92 8.85 29.61
C ALA A 87 -1.95 9.98 30.02
N ASP A 88 -0.64 9.75 29.90
CA ASP A 88 0.39 10.67 30.38
C ASP A 88 1.53 10.91 29.36
N GLY A 89 1.53 10.22 28.22
CA GLY A 89 2.57 10.33 27.19
C GLY A 89 3.88 9.65 27.55
N SER A 90 3.96 8.90 28.66
CA SER A 90 5.19 8.21 29.07
C SER A 90 5.56 7.13 28.07
N GLU A 91 6.82 7.13 27.62
CA GLU A 91 7.36 6.09 26.74
C GLU A 91 7.56 4.79 27.55
N PHE A 92 6.98 3.70 27.04
CA PHE A 92 7.21 2.37 27.63
C PHE A 92 8.17 1.52 26.78
N ASP A 93 8.24 1.78 25.46
CA ASP A 93 9.12 1.04 24.57
C ASP A 93 9.44 1.78 23.26
N SER A 94 10.65 1.58 22.72
CA SER A 94 11.07 2.15 21.44
C SER A 94 12.09 1.26 20.75
N SER A 95 11.93 1.01 19.45
CA SER A 95 12.97 0.34 18.66
C SER A 95 14.13 1.28 18.32
N ARG A 96 13.87 2.59 18.21
CA ARG A 96 14.92 3.60 18.01
C ARG A 96 15.87 3.66 19.21
N GLY A 97 15.32 3.56 20.43
CA GLY A 97 16.13 3.49 21.66
C GLY A 97 17.03 2.25 21.74
N ARG A 98 16.63 1.15 21.09
CA ARG A 98 17.44 -0.09 20.98
C ARG A 98 18.47 -0.05 19.84
N GLY A 99 18.32 0.88 18.90
CA GLY A 99 19.23 1.04 17.76
C GLY A 99 19.00 0.07 16.61
N GLU A 100 17.97 -0.77 16.66
CA GLU A 100 17.64 -1.73 15.59
C GLU A 100 16.15 -1.69 15.23
N PRO A 101 15.78 -1.82 13.94
CA PRO A 101 14.39 -1.98 13.53
C PRO A 101 13.74 -3.24 14.11
N PHE A 102 12.43 -3.21 14.25
CA PHE A 102 11.65 -4.38 14.67
C PHE A 102 11.07 -5.08 13.44
N VAL A 103 11.20 -6.40 13.41
CA VAL A 103 10.73 -7.26 12.32
C VAL A 103 9.66 -8.21 12.84
N PHE A 104 8.55 -8.33 12.14
CA PHE A 104 7.49 -9.27 12.48
C PHE A 104 6.71 -9.72 11.23
N THR A 105 5.97 -10.82 11.36
CA THR A 105 5.05 -11.31 10.32
C THR A 105 3.67 -10.69 10.50
N LEU A 106 3.20 -9.96 9.50
CA LEU A 106 1.93 -9.24 9.57
C LEU A 106 0.72 -10.18 9.56
N GLY A 107 -0.28 -9.90 10.41
CA GLY A 107 -1.58 -10.58 10.37
C GLY A 107 -1.59 -12.00 10.97
N GLN A 108 -0.54 -12.38 11.70
CA GLN A 108 -0.44 -13.70 12.36
C GLN A 108 -0.57 -13.61 13.90
N GLY A 109 -0.95 -12.46 14.46
CA GLY A 109 -1.05 -12.30 15.91
C GLY A 109 0.30 -12.36 16.64
N SER A 110 1.40 -12.10 15.93
CA SER A 110 2.75 -11.99 16.52
C SER A 110 2.95 -10.67 17.29
N VAL A 111 2.05 -9.73 17.10
CA VAL A 111 2.00 -8.40 17.73
C VAL A 111 0.58 -8.12 18.24
N ILE A 112 0.39 -7.00 18.94
CA ILE A 112 -0.94 -6.56 19.36
C ILE A 112 -1.86 -6.34 18.15
N LYS A 113 -3.17 -6.60 18.30
CA LYS A 113 -4.14 -6.57 17.21
C LYS A 113 -4.17 -5.24 16.45
N GLY A 114 -3.99 -4.12 17.16
CA GLY A 114 -3.94 -2.79 16.58
C GLY A 114 -2.80 -2.60 15.59
N TRP A 115 -1.67 -3.29 15.79
CA TRP A 115 -0.56 -3.28 14.83
C TRP A 115 -0.89 -4.12 13.59
N ASP A 116 -1.48 -5.31 13.77
CA ASP A 116 -1.84 -6.17 12.65
C ASP A 116 -2.80 -5.46 11.68
N VAL A 117 -3.81 -4.75 12.20
CA VAL A 117 -4.73 -3.96 11.36
C VAL A 117 -4.12 -2.65 10.90
N GLY A 118 -3.37 -1.95 11.76
CA GLY A 118 -2.81 -0.63 11.49
C GLY A 118 -1.73 -0.65 10.43
N VAL A 119 -0.72 -1.51 10.59
CA VAL A 119 0.45 -1.60 9.70
C VAL A 119 0.06 -2.09 8.30
N ALA A 120 -0.97 -2.94 8.19
CA ALA A 120 -1.55 -3.35 6.90
C ALA A 120 -2.08 -2.17 6.06
N THR A 121 -2.38 -1.03 6.70
CA THR A 121 -2.85 0.17 5.98
C THR A 121 -1.72 1.08 5.48
N MET A 122 -0.48 0.86 5.91
CA MET A 122 0.66 1.74 5.67
C MET A 122 1.33 1.49 4.31
N LYS A 123 1.92 2.56 3.77
CA LYS A 123 2.79 2.52 2.60
C LYS A 123 4.26 2.50 3.00
N LYS A 124 5.13 2.09 2.08
CA LYS A 124 6.59 2.12 2.30
C LYS A 124 7.05 3.54 2.66
N GLY A 125 7.86 3.69 3.69
CA GLY A 125 8.39 4.97 4.17
C GLY A 125 7.38 5.88 4.89
N GLU A 126 6.14 5.41 5.07
CA GLU A 126 5.11 6.14 5.81
C GLU A 126 5.45 6.21 7.30
N LEU A 127 5.26 7.37 7.91
CA LEU A 127 5.23 7.57 9.35
C LEU A 127 3.79 7.87 9.76
N ALA A 128 3.25 7.10 10.69
CA ALA A 128 1.89 7.29 11.17
C ALA A 128 1.82 7.12 12.69
N LYS A 129 0.94 7.91 13.30
CA LYS A 129 0.57 7.81 14.70
C LYS A 129 -0.72 7.02 14.82
N PHE A 130 -0.70 5.95 15.59
CA PHE A 130 -1.83 5.11 15.90
C PHE A 130 -2.26 5.32 17.36
N THR A 131 -3.56 5.49 17.60
CA THR A 131 -4.12 5.44 18.95
C THR A 131 -4.97 4.19 19.06
N LEU A 132 -4.64 3.34 20.03
CA LEU A 132 -5.22 2.01 20.20
C LEU A 132 -5.99 1.97 21.53
N ALA A 133 -7.27 1.60 21.45
CA ALA A 133 -8.06 1.22 22.60
C ALA A 133 -7.51 -0.10 23.22
N PRO A 134 -7.78 -0.36 24.51
CA PRO A 134 -7.18 -1.48 25.23
C PRO A 134 -7.38 -2.84 24.54
N GLU A 135 -8.55 -3.08 23.96
CA GLU A 135 -8.93 -4.30 23.23
C GLU A 135 -8.09 -4.57 21.97
N PHE A 136 -7.46 -3.53 21.41
CA PHE A 136 -6.48 -3.62 20.31
C PHE A 136 -5.03 -3.57 20.80
N ALA A 137 -4.82 -3.47 22.10
CA ALA A 137 -3.54 -3.43 22.78
C ALA A 137 -3.40 -4.63 23.75
N TYR A 138 -3.32 -4.36 25.06
CA TYR A 138 -3.07 -5.37 26.11
C TYR A 138 -4.30 -5.68 26.99
N GLY A 139 -5.46 -5.08 26.68
CA GLY A 139 -6.74 -5.32 27.35
C GLY A 139 -6.70 -5.12 28.87
N GLU A 140 -7.57 -5.84 29.56
CA GLU A 140 -7.70 -5.81 31.03
C GLU A 140 -6.45 -6.30 31.76
N SER A 141 -5.62 -7.12 31.11
CA SER A 141 -4.41 -7.66 31.73
C SER A 141 -3.26 -6.65 31.77
N GLY A 142 -3.18 -5.74 30.79
CA GLY A 142 -2.03 -4.85 30.63
C GLY A 142 -0.73 -5.62 30.35
N SER A 143 0.41 -4.98 30.61
CA SER A 143 1.74 -5.60 30.58
C SER A 143 2.63 -4.99 31.68
N PRO A 144 2.49 -5.48 32.92
CA PRO A 144 3.25 -4.95 34.05
C PRO A 144 4.77 -5.11 33.88
N PRO A 145 5.58 -4.17 34.41
CA PRO A 145 5.19 -2.99 35.19
C PRO A 145 4.87 -1.75 34.34
N LYS A 146 5.10 -1.80 33.03
CA LYS A 146 5.10 -0.59 32.18
C LYS A 146 3.73 -0.20 31.65
N ILE A 147 2.86 -1.18 31.40
CA ILE A 147 1.55 -0.96 30.80
C ILE A 147 0.48 -1.41 31.81
N PRO A 148 -0.34 -0.49 32.34
CA PRO A 148 -1.40 -0.86 33.27
C PRO A 148 -2.55 -1.58 32.55
N ALA A 149 -3.42 -2.20 33.34
CA ALA A 149 -4.69 -2.76 32.87
C ALA A 149 -5.54 -1.69 32.17
N ASN A 150 -6.22 -2.07 31.09
CA ASN A 150 -7.12 -1.21 30.32
C ASN A 150 -6.46 0.08 29.79
N ALA A 151 -5.16 0.05 29.52
CA ALA A 151 -4.43 1.20 28.99
C ALA A 151 -4.70 1.39 27.49
N SER A 152 -5.12 2.60 27.11
CA SER A 152 -5.02 3.06 25.73
C SER A 152 -3.58 3.45 25.42
N LEU A 153 -3.11 3.06 24.24
CA LEU A 153 -1.73 3.27 23.81
C LEU A 153 -1.66 4.14 22.57
N VAL A 154 -0.56 4.88 22.47
CA VAL A 154 -0.21 5.64 21.27
C VAL A 154 1.10 5.09 20.72
N PHE A 155 1.12 4.78 19.42
CA PHE A 155 2.32 4.34 18.72
C PHE A 155 2.62 5.25 17.56
N GLU A 156 3.85 5.76 17.48
CA GLU A 156 4.39 6.30 16.24
C GLU A 156 5.15 5.19 15.53
N ILE A 157 4.75 4.85 14.30
CA ILE A 157 5.33 3.73 13.54
C ILE A 157 5.81 4.25 12.18
N GLU A 158 7.04 3.91 11.82
CA GLU A 158 7.64 4.11 10.49
C GLU A 158 7.76 2.76 9.78
N LEU A 159 7.09 2.60 8.64
CA LEU A 159 7.21 1.39 7.83
C LEU A 159 8.42 1.48 6.91
N LEU A 160 9.49 0.75 7.18
CA LEU A 160 10.74 0.84 6.42
C LEU A 160 10.70 -0.01 5.14
N SER A 161 10.28 -1.26 5.28
CA SER A 161 10.23 -2.24 4.19
C SER A 161 9.35 -3.43 4.57
N TRP A 162 9.08 -4.29 3.59
CA TRP A 162 8.58 -5.63 3.82
C TRP A 162 9.10 -6.59 2.75
N LEU A 163 9.13 -7.88 3.07
CA LEU A 163 9.33 -8.97 2.13
C LEU A 163 8.00 -9.68 1.91
N SER A 164 7.52 -9.68 0.67
CA SER A 164 6.27 -10.36 0.35
C SER A 164 6.47 -11.87 0.32
N LYS A 165 5.66 -12.58 1.13
CA LYS A 165 5.66 -14.04 1.23
C LYS A 165 4.28 -14.55 0.84
N ASP A 166 4.18 -15.09 -0.37
CA ASP A 166 2.96 -15.70 -0.87
C ASP A 166 3.06 -17.23 -0.71
N ASP A 167 2.18 -17.82 0.08
CA ASP A 167 1.95 -19.27 0.05
C ASP A 167 1.11 -19.60 -1.19
N LEU A 168 1.75 -20.19 -2.20
CA LEU A 168 1.14 -20.39 -3.51
C LEU A 168 -0.01 -21.41 -3.49
N PHE A 169 0.00 -22.32 -2.51
CA PHE A 169 -0.99 -23.40 -2.39
C PHE A 169 -1.72 -23.43 -1.05
N GLN A 170 -1.41 -22.50 -0.14
CA GLN A 170 -2.00 -22.40 1.21
C GLN A 170 -1.79 -23.68 2.06
N ASP A 171 -0.77 -24.47 1.73
CA ASP A 171 -0.42 -25.71 2.39
C ASP A 171 1.00 -25.67 3.01
N GLY A 172 1.70 -24.54 2.89
CA GLY A 172 3.09 -24.37 3.32
C GLY A 172 4.12 -25.08 2.44
N GLY A 173 3.71 -25.78 1.38
CA GLY A 173 4.58 -26.58 0.52
C GLY A 173 5.40 -25.75 -0.46
N ALA A 174 4.86 -24.62 -0.92
CA ALA A 174 5.56 -23.69 -1.83
C ALA A 174 5.35 -22.23 -1.43
N ILE A 175 6.37 -21.64 -0.80
CA ILE A 175 6.36 -20.23 -0.41
C ILE A 175 7.20 -19.42 -1.40
N LYS A 176 6.56 -18.47 -2.07
CA LYS A 176 7.22 -17.50 -2.92
C LYS A 176 7.59 -16.27 -2.10
N THR A 177 8.89 -16.03 -1.94
CA THR A 177 9.40 -14.76 -1.38
C THR A 177 9.86 -13.84 -2.51
N VAL A 178 9.33 -12.64 -2.59
CA VAL A 178 9.75 -11.64 -3.59
C VAL A 178 10.99 -10.90 -3.07
N LEU A 179 12.17 -11.27 -3.57
CA LEU A 179 13.43 -10.62 -3.20
C LEU A 179 13.66 -9.29 -3.93
N LYS A 180 13.19 -9.20 -5.17
CA LYS A 180 13.27 -7.99 -5.99
C LYS A 180 11.97 -7.83 -6.75
N GLU A 181 11.41 -6.64 -6.67
CA GLU A 181 10.22 -6.27 -7.41
C GLU A 181 10.47 -6.31 -8.92
N GLY A 182 9.53 -6.91 -9.64
CA GLY A 182 9.51 -6.92 -11.10
C GLY A 182 9.09 -5.57 -11.66
N THR A 183 9.39 -5.34 -12.94
CA THR A 183 8.89 -4.19 -13.69
C THR A 183 7.69 -4.58 -14.53
N GLY A 184 6.66 -3.74 -14.56
CA GLY A 184 5.43 -4.00 -15.32
C GLY A 184 4.36 -4.75 -14.53
N TRP A 185 3.21 -4.94 -15.17
CA TRP A 185 1.99 -5.46 -14.55
C TRP A 185 1.55 -6.81 -15.10
N THR A 186 2.13 -7.21 -16.22
CA THR A 186 1.81 -8.44 -16.91
C THR A 186 2.48 -9.62 -16.21
N LYS A 187 1.71 -10.65 -15.93
CA LYS A 187 2.23 -11.96 -15.52
C LYS A 187 2.19 -12.89 -16.73
N PRO A 188 3.23 -13.71 -16.95
CA PRO A 188 3.20 -14.73 -17.97
C PRO A 188 2.02 -15.71 -17.79
N ASN A 189 1.44 -16.16 -18.89
CA ASN A 189 0.33 -17.12 -18.97
C ASN A 189 0.79 -18.46 -19.55
N ASP A 190 -0.12 -19.44 -19.53
CA ASP A 190 0.09 -20.73 -20.18
C ASP A 190 0.37 -20.55 -21.68
N GLY A 191 1.43 -21.19 -22.18
CA GLY A 191 1.91 -21.03 -23.55
C GLY A 191 2.86 -19.86 -23.79
N ASP A 192 3.04 -18.93 -22.84
CA ASP A 192 4.04 -17.87 -22.98
C ASP A 192 5.45 -18.43 -22.87
N GLU A 193 6.35 -17.94 -23.72
CA GLU A 193 7.79 -18.21 -23.62
C GLU A 193 8.43 -17.20 -22.67
N VAL A 194 9.15 -17.71 -21.67
CA VAL A 194 9.83 -16.93 -20.65
C VAL A 194 11.30 -17.30 -20.58
N ARG A 195 12.14 -16.30 -20.29
CA ARG A 195 13.56 -16.52 -20.00
C ARG A 195 13.79 -16.46 -18.50
N ILE A 196 14.23 -17.56 -17.90
CA ILE A 196 14.41 -17.70 -16.46
C ILE A 196 15.85 -18.03 -16.06
N SER A 197 16.18 -17.71 -14.81
CA SER A 197 17.35 -18.23 -14.11
C SER A 197 16.88 -18.89 -12.83
N VAL A 198 17.37 -20.09 -12.55
CA VAL A 198 16.93 -20.94 -11.44
C VAL A 198 18.14 -21.31 -10.62
N LYS A 199 18.01 -21.20 -9.30
CA LYS A 199 18.96 -21.74 -8.34
C LYS A 199 18.19 -22.51 -7.28
N CYS A 200 18.45 -23.81 -7.19
CA CYS A 200 17.90 -24.70 -6.18
C CYS A 200 18.98 -24.94 -5.11
N THR A 201 18.62 -24.71 -3.85
CA THR A 201 19.53 -24.88 -2.71
C THR A 201 18.85 -25.77 -1.67
N ALA A 202 19.57 -26.75 -1.13
CA ALA A 202 19.09 -27.59 -0.04
C ALA A 202 19.05 -26.84 1.30
N LYS A 203 18.42 -27.44 2.31
CA LYS A 203 18.27 -26.82 3.65
C LYS A 203 19.60 -26.52 4.34
N ASP A 204 20.65 -27.26 4.02
CA ASP A 204 22.01 -27.04 4.54
C ASP A 204 22.78 -25.94 3.79
N GLY A 205 22.16 -25.29 2.82
CA GLY A 205 22.76 -24.24 2.00
C GLY A 205 23.54 -24.75 0.78
N SER A 206 23.62 -26.07 0.58
CA SER A 206 24.29 -26.62 -0.61
C SER A 206 23.48 -26.37 -1.88
N VAL A 207 24.14 -25.93 -2.95
CA VAL A 207 23.49 -25.69 -4.25
C VAL A 207 23.29 -27.04 -4.95
N VAL A 208 22.04 -27.34 -5.27
CA VAL A 208 21.62 -28.59 -5.96
C VAL A 208 21.58 -28.38 -7.47
N ASP A 209 21.14 -27.22 -7.94
CA ASP A 209 21.06 -26.85 -9.35
C ASP A 209 21.20 -25.33 -9.49
N GLU A 210 21.89 -24.86 -10.52
CA GLU A 210 22.01 -23.44 -10.85
C GLU A 210 22.15 -23.27 -12.36
N ARG A 211 21.16 -22.62 -12.98
CA ARG A 211 21.07 -22.41 -14.43
C ARG A 211 20.59 -21.00 -14.71
N SER A 212 21.07 -20.41 -15.81
CA SER A 212 20.71 -19.05 -16.20
C SER A 212 20.40 -18.97 -17.68
N GLY A 213 19.54 -18.01 -18.05
CA GLY A 213 19.17 -17.76 -19.43
C GLY A 213 18.46 -18.93 -20.11
N LEU A 214 17.67 -19.70 -19.36
CA LEU A 214 16.85 -20.79 -19.86
C LEU A 214 15.58 -20.22 -20.49
N ASP A 215 15.30 -20.58 -21.74
CA ASP A 215 14.02 -20.30 -22.38
C ASP A 215 13.05 -21.47 -22.05
N TYR A 216 11.86 -21.14 -21.59
CA TYR A 216 10.86 -22.10 -21.11
C TYR A 216 9.45 -21.68 -21.54
N THR A 217 8.62 -22.63 -21.94
CA THR A 217 7.21 -22.39 -22.25
C THR A 217 6.34 -22.81 -21.08
N ILE A 218 5.58 -21.88 -20.53
CA ILE A 218 4.72 -22.15 -19.37
C ILE A 218 3.66 -23.19 -19.75
N GLY A 219 3.46 -24.19 -18.87
CA GLY A 219 2.50 -25.28 -19.10
C GLY A 219 3.06 -26.50 -19.81
N SER A 220 4.30 -26.46 -20.29
CA SER A 220 4.83 -27.53 -21.15
C SER A 220 5.13 -28.85 -20.43
N GLY A 221 5.03 -28.90 -19.09
CA GLY A 221 5.16 -30.13 -18.29
C GLY A 221 6.54 -30.80 -18.34
N ALA A 222 7.60 -30.06 -18.71
CA ALA A 222 8.97 -30.57 -18.81
C ALA A 222 9.60 -30.91 -17.46
#